data_AF-A0A931WZT6-F1
#
_entry.id   AF-A0A931WZT6-F1
#
_cell.length_a   1.000
_cell.length_b   1.000
_cell.length_c   1.000
_cell.angle_alpha   90.00
_cell.angle_beta   90.00
_cell.angle_gamma   90.00
#
_symmetry.space_group_name_H-M   'P 1'
#
loop_
_entity.id
_entity.type
_entity.pdbx_description
1 polymer ?
#
loop_
_entity_poly.entity_id
_entity_poly.type
_entity_poly.pdbx_seq_one_letter_code
_entity_poly.pdbx_strand_id
1 'polypeptide(L)'
;MVAKSQIPGQGSASAHPCPDFKHWWLAFWAQALRSVPLGSAACGSLVLLITAWSLGRAAAFLASPECLRIGCSVSFESRPPDAMVWIDDHYAGRTPQDATGLCRGWHLLRMEKRGFQAVIRSVYVGRREQSLSVELSPFPVATLACESVPISAEVSVDGRVLGETPLEVPFRTGLHQVHFAAEGYAAWQQEVELAAGETKRVRAALRSRLETFLLDRVAAEPWRVGYAYDLAHQDLLAGRDDRALGVLERGLRAAADPRAPTGEAARLVQEINYIYQGQFKFGTPESLRGLQARLVELVERVARELPRNTYAGALL
;
A
#
# COMPACT_ATOMS: atom_id res chain seq x y z
N MET A 1 -17.61 -20.63 -48.28
CA MET A 1 -18.57 -19.55 -47.99
C MET A 1 -17.81 -18.45 -47.29
N VAL A 2 -17.46 -17.44 -48.09
CA VAL A 2 -16.75 -16.23 -47.70
C VAL A 2 -17.81 -15.18 -47.36
N ALA A 3 -17.70 -14.54 -46.20
CA ALA A 3 -18.45 -13.31 -45.91
C ALA A 3 -17.46 -12.28 -45.37
N LYS A 4 -16.90 -11.50 -46.29
CA LYS A 4 -16.37 -10.15 -46.06
C LYS A 4 -17.56 -9.25 -45.73
N SER A 5 -17.46 -8.40 -44.71
CA SER A 5 -18.28 -7.19 -44.62
C SER A 5 -17.37 -5.98 -44.53
N GLN A 6 -17.62 -5.05 -45.46
CA GLN A 6 -16.86 -3.85 -45.72
C GLN A 6 -17.26 -2.69 -44.80
N ILE A 7 -16.29 -1.79 -44.70
CA ILE A 7 -16.31 -0.41 -44.21
C ILE A 7 -17.34 0.45 -44.98
N PRO A 8 -17.98 1.41 -44.31
CA PRO A 8 -17.89 2.82 -44.70
C PRO A 8 -17.53 3.66 -43.45
N GLY A 9 -16.89 4.83 -43.47
CA GLY A 9 -16.73 5.89 -44.46
C GLY A 9 -16.59 7.17 -43.63
N GLN A 10 -15.58 7.99 -43.95
CA GLN A 10 -15.14 9.16 -43.19
C GLN A 10 -16.24 10.22 -42.99
N GLY A 11 -16.21 10.89 -41.83
CA GLY A 11 -17.01 12.08 -41.53
C GLY A 11 -16.34 12.92 -40.44
N SER A 12 -16.17 14.20 -40.73
CA SER A 12 -15.38 15.24 -40.08
C SER A 12 -15.68 15.56 -38.60
N ALA A 13 -14.59 15.86 -37.89
CA ALA A 13 -14.42 16.86 -36.81
C ALA A 13 -15.67 17.46 -36.14
N SER A 14 -15.82 17.20 -34.84
CA SER A 14 -16.15 18.26 -33.88
C SER A 14 -15.53 17.91 -32.52
N ALA A 15 -14.55 18.72 -32.11
CA ALA A 15 -13.96 18.64 -30.78
C ALA A 15 -14.96 19.24 -29.78
N HIS A 16 -15.48 18.39 -28.90
CA HIS A 16 -16.15 18.84 -27.69
C HIS A 16 -15.10 19.41 -26.72
N PRO A 17 -15.24 20.66 -26.24
CA PRO A 17 -14.45 21.14 -25.12
C PRO A 17 -15.03 20.57 -23.81
N CYS A 18 -14.17 20.04 -22.96
CA CYS A 18 -14.47 19.69 -21.58
C CYS A 18 -13.25 20.09 -20.73
N PRO A 19 -13.41 20.37 -19.43
CA PRO A 19 -13.80 21.63 -18.83
C PRO A 19 -12.60 22.42 -18.30
N ASP A 20 -12.75 23.74 -18.24
CA ASP A 20 -11.79 24.69 -17.66
C ASP A 20 -11.65 24.45 -16.13
N PHE A 21 -10.56 23.80 -15.72
CA PHE A 21 -10.16 23.70 -14.30
C PHE A 21 -9.43 24.98 -13.88
N LYS A 22 -10.19 26.07 -13.77
CA LYS A 22 -9.79 27.24 -12.99
C LYS A 22 -10.65 27.24 -11.72
N HIS A 23 -10.04 27.61 -10.59
CA HIS A 23 -10.62 27.69 -9.24
C HIS A 23 -10.44 26.45 -8.35
N TRP A 24 -9.24 26.28 -7.79
CA TRP A 24 -9.04 25.45 -6.58
C TRP A 24 -8.42 26.21 -5.40
N TRP A 25 -8.53 27.54 -5.37
CA TRP A 25 -8.01 28.39 -4.28
C TRP A 25 -9.00 29.41 -3.72
N LEU A 26 -10.22 29.51 -4.26
CA LEU A 26 -11.27 30.41 -3.74
C LEU A 26 -12.29 29.71 -2.82
N ALA A 27 -12.06 28.44 -2.46
CA ALA A 27 -12.93 27.67 -1.57
C ALA A 27 -12.55 27.74 -0.07
N PHE A 28 -11.70 28.71 0.34
CA PHE A 28 -11.23 28.81 1.73
C PHE A 28 -11.72 30.04 2.51
N TRP A 29 -12.66 30.83 1.98
CA TRP A 29 -13.27 31.96 2.73
C TRP A 29 -14.81 32.11 2.62
N ALA A 30 -15.51 31.14 2.03
CA ALA A 30 -16.98 31.16 1.93
C ALA A 30 -17.67 30.23 2.96
N GLN A 31 -17.27 30.32 4.23
CA GLN A 31 -17.93 29.60 5.33
C GLN A 31 -18.04 30.46 6.60
N ALA A 32 -18.44 31.72 6.46
CA ALA A 32 -18.62 32.63 7.59
C ALA A 32 -19.90 33.51 7.52
N LEU A 33 -20.92 33.14 6.75
CA LEU A 33 -22.22 33.83 6.74
C LEU A 33 -23.40 32.85 6.64
N ARG A 34 -23.55 31.97 7.63
CA ARG A 34 -24.80 31.25 7.90
C ARG A 34 -25.12 31.29 9.39
N SER A 35 -25.60 32.44 9.85
CA SER A 35 -26.35 32.56 11.12
C SER A 35 -26.97 33.96 11.23
N VAL A 36 -28.00 34.23 10.42
CA VAL A 36 -28.96 35.31 10.72
C VAL A 36 -30.36 34.70 10.65
N PRO A 37 -31.11 34.65 11.76
CA PRO A 37 -32.45 34.10 11.77
C PRO A 37 -33.45 35.08 11.13
N LEU A 38 -34.36 34.52 10.33
CA LEU A 38 -35.53 35.22 9.80
C LEU A 38 -36.52 35.48 10.94
N GLY A 39 -36.83 36.75 11.20
CA GLY A 39 -37.83 37.16 12.18
C GLY A 39 -38.40 38.54 11.89
N SER A 40 -39.70 38.54 11.53
CA SER A 40 -40.69 39.63 11.60
C SER A 40 -40.48 40.95 10.83
N ALA A 41 -41.37 41.11 9.84
CA ALA A 41 -42.02 42.32 9.31
C ALA A 41 -41.76 43.69 9.98
N ALA A 42 -41.37 44.67 9.16
CA ALA A 42 -41.93 46.03 9.16
C ALA A 42 -41.44 46.83 7.93
N CYS A 43 -42.38 47.56 7.31
CA CYS A 43 -42.23 48.82 6.55
C CYS A 43 -41.02 49.00 5.61
N GLY A 44 -41.18 49.20 4.30
CA GLY A 44 -41.88 50.34 3.72
C GLY A 44 -40.86 51.33 3.15
N SER A 45 -40.70 51.32 1.82
CA SER A 45 -40.23 52.40 0.94
C SER A 45 -39.09 53.33 1.38
N LEU A 46 -37.90 53.16 0.78
CA LEU A 46 -36.98 54.25 0.44
C LEU A 46 -36.13 53.78 -0.76
N VAL A 47 -36.57 54.02 -1.99
CA VAL A 47 -36.16 55.15 -2.86
C VAL A 47 -34.63 55.30 -2.97
N LEU A 48 -34.15 54.95 -4.17
CA LEU A 48 -33.05 55.53 -4.98
C LEU A 48 -31.96 56.38 -4.30
N LEU A 49 -30.72 56.19 -4.81
CA LEU A 49 -29.42 56.85 -4.56
C LEU A 49 -28.50 55.93 -3.75
N ILE A 50 -27.62 55.13 -4.35
CA ILE A 50 -26.39 55.58 -5.00
C ILE A 50 -26.18 54.81 -6.32
N THR A 51 -26.43 55.49 -7.42
CA THR A 51 -25.80 55.23 -8.72
C THR A 51 -24.32 55.54 -8.65
N ALA A 52 -23.52 54.79 -9.42
CA ALA A 52 -22.08 54.94 -9.62
C ALA A 52 -21.22 54.46 -8.45
N TRP A 53 -20.70 53.23 -8.55
CA TRP A 53 -19.31 52.82 -8.21
C TRP A 53 -19.06 51.36 -8.66
N SER A 54 -19.74 50.90 -9.73
CA SER A 54 -19.71 49.49 -10.17
C SER A 54 -19.19 49.27 -11.60
N LEU A 55 -18.59 50.28 -12.25
CA LEU A 55 -18.17 50.19 -13.66
C LEU A 55 -16.76 50.73 -13.93
N GLY A 56 -15.82 50.54 -13.01
CA GLY A 56 -14.47 51.04 -13.26
C GLY A 56 -13.38 50.48 -12.36
N ARG A 57 -13.19 49.15 -12.34
CA ARG A 57 -11.89 48.53 -11.99
C ARG A 57 -11.78 47.00 -12.13
N ALA A 58 -12.49 46.39 -13.09
CA ALA A 58 -12.36 44.95 -13.37
C ALA A 58 -12.03 44.65 -14.85
N ALA A 59 -11.30 45.54 -15.52
CA ALA A 59 -10.89 45.36 -16.91
C ALA A 59 -9.43 45.79 -17.14
N ALA A 60 -8.51 45.37 -16.26
CA ALA A 60 -7.08 45.61 -16.44
C ALA A 60 -6.23 44.34 -16.29
N PHE A 61 -6.79 43.16 -16.54
CA PHE A 61 -6.05 41.89 -16.45
C PHE A 61 -6.32 40.91 -17.60
N LEU A 62 -6.71 41.42 -18.77
CA LEU A 62 -6.80 40.62 -20.01
C LEU A 62 -6.12 41.31 -21.19
N ALA A 63 -5.06 42.06 -20.93
CA ALA A 63 -4.06 42.33 -21.96
C ALA A 63 -2.87 41.43 -21.66
N SER A 64 -2.92 40.19 -22.17
CA SER A 64 -1.68 39.47 -22.47
C SER A 64 -0.84 40.43 -23.31
N PRO A 65 0.39 40.79 -22.89
CA PRO A 65 1.19 41.74 -23.66
C PRO A 65 1.24 41.24 -25.10
N GLU A 66 0.88 42.12 -26.04
CA GLU A 66 0.92 41.83 -27.46
C GLU A 66 2.25 41.14 -27.76
N CYS A 67 2.19 39.89 -28.19
CA CYS A 67 3.34 39.15 -28.65
C CYS A 67 3.91 39.94 -29.83
N LEU A 68 4.89 40.80 -29.56
CA LEU A 68 5.58 41.59 -30.58
C LEU A 68 5.99 40.61 -31.69
N ARG A 69 5.62 40.92 -32.93
CA ARG A 69 5.62 40.08 -34.16
C ARG A 69 6.98 39.46 -34.58
N ILE A 70 7.96 39.39 -33.67
CA ILE A 70 9.23 38.71 -33.85
C ILE A 70 9.21 37.48 -32.94
N GLY A 71 8.76 36.35 -33.49
CA GLY A 71 8.83 35.07 -32.80
C GLY A 71 10.29 34.75 -32.48
N CYS A 72 10.61 34.57 -31.20
CA CYS A 72 11.89 34.07 -30.76
C CYS A 72 11.93 32.56 -30.92
N SER A 73 13.12 32.01 -31.14
CA SER A 73 13.38 30.58 -31.08
C SER A 73 14.24 30.25 -29.87
N VAL A 74 13.89 29.14 -29.21
CA VAL A 74 14.66 28.58 -28.10
C VAL A 74 14.97 27.13 -28.42
N SER A 75 16.26 26.79 -28.44
CA SER A 75 16.75 25.42 -28.58
C SER A 75 16.87 24.79 -27.20
N PHE A 76 16.13 23.70 -26.96
CA PHE A 76 16.11 22.96 -25.70
C PHE A 76 16.92 21.67 -25.81
N GLU A 77 17.89 21.52 -24.92
CA GLU A 77 18.67 20.30 -24.74
C GLU A 77 18.47 19.73 -23.33
N SER A 78 18.60 18.42 -23.17
CA SER A 78 18.65 17.80 -21.85
C SER A 78 19.72 16.74 -21.72
N ARG A 79 20.14 16.51 -20.47
CA ARG A 79 21.00 15.39 -20.09
C ARG A 79 20.31 14.56 -19.01
N PRO A 80 19.92 13.31 -19.28
CA PRO A 80 20.00 12.62 -20.59
C PRO A 80 19.09 13.24 -21.67
N PRO A 81 19.35 13.00 -22.98
CA PRO A 81 18.51 13.48 -24.09
C PRO A 81 17.14 12.79 -24.11
N ASP A 82 16.24 13.15 -25.03
CA ASP A 82 14.87 12.61 -25.16
C ASP A 82 14.02 12.86 -23.89
N ALA A 83 14.11 14.08 -23.36
CA ALA A 83 13.19 14.59 -22.34
C ALA A 83 12.04 15.33 -23.03
N MET A 84 10.81 15.09 -22.58
CA MET A 84 9.64 15.82 -23.04
C MET A 84 9.72 17.27 -22.56
N VAL A 85 9.36 18.22 -23.43
CA VAL A 85 9.41 19.66 -23.17
C VAL A 85 8.01 20.25 -23.25
N TRP A 86 7.62 21.03 -22.24
CA TRP A 86 6.42 21.85 -22.25
C TRP A 86 6.78 23.30 -21.95
N ILE A 87 6.12 24.21 -22.64
CA ILE A 87 6.30 25.65 -22.51
C ILE A 87 4.91 26.26 -22.33
N ASP A 88 4.69 26.96 -21.22
CA ASP A 88 3.38 27.52 -20.86
C ASP A 88 2.25 26.49 -21.01
N ASP A 89 2.48 25.29 -20.45
CA ASP A 89 1.60 24.11 -20.50
C ASP A 89 1.36 23.51 -21.91
N HIS A 90 1.99 24.04 -22.96
CA HIS A 90 1.92 23.49 -24.31
C HIS A 90 3.09 22.54 -24.58
N TYR A 91 2.80 21.33 -25.06
CA TYR A 91 3.84 20.36 -25.43
C TYR A 91 4.61 20.84 -26.66
N ALA A 92 5.92 21.02 -26.50
CA ALA A 92 6.81 21.54 -27.54
C ALA A 92 7.60 20.45 -28.28
N GLY A 93 7.66 19.22 -27.74
CA GLY A 93 8.39 18.10 -28.34
C GLY A 93 9.32 17.41 -27.35
N ARG A 94 10.38 16.76 -27.85
CA ARG A 94 11.38 16.07 -27.03
C ARG A 94 12.78 16.56 -27.36
N THR A 95 13.63 16.70 -26.35
CA THR A 95 15.00 17.20 -26.54
C THR A 95 15.86 16.24 -27.38
N PRO A 96 16.73 16.76 -28.26
CA PRO A 96 16.87 18.19 -28.63
C PRO A 96 15.66 18.71 -29.42
N GLN A 97 15.14 19.88 -29.03
CA GLN A 97 13.94 20.48 -29.64
C GLN A 97 14.08 22.00 -29.78
N ASP A 98 13.85 22.52 -30.99
CA ASP A 98 13.71 23.95 -31.21
C ASP A 98 12.24 24.35 -31.10
N ALA A 99 11.90 25.21 -30.14
CA ALA A 99 10.60 25.85 -30.06
C ALA A 99 10.66 27.22 -30.72
N THR A 100 9.74 27.50 -31.65
CA THR A 100 9.69 28.76 -32.39
C THR A 100 8.40 29.51 -32.10
N GLY A 101 8.37 30.81 -32.37
CA GLY A 101 7.16 31.62 -32.17
C GLY A 101 6.93 32.03 -30.72
N LEU A 102 7.94 31.92 -29.86
CA LEU A 102 7.84 32.35 -28.46
C LEU A 102 7.90 33.87 -28.38
N CYS A 103 7.02 34.44 -27.56
CA CYS A 103 7.04 35.87 -27.27
C CYS A 103 8.28 36.22 -26.46
N ARG A 104 8.67 37.50 -26.45
CA ARG A 104 9.63 37.96 -25.45
C ARG A 104 8.94 38.03 -24.10
N GLY A 105 9.59 37.51 -23.05
CA GLY A 105 9.04 37.52 -21.71
C GLY A 105 9.39 36.27 -20.92
N TRP A 106 8.68 36.09 -19.80
CA TRP A 106 8.80 34.90 -18.96
C TRP A 106 7.89 33.80 -19.47
N HIS A 107 8.46 32.61 -19.62
CA HIS A 107 7.75 31.39 -19.98
C HIS A 107 7.96 30.33 -18.90
N LEU A 108 6.94 29.53 -18.61
CA LEU A 108 7.05 28.40 -17.71
C LEU A 108 7.57 27.18 -18.49
N LEU A 109 8.79 26.74 -18.18
CA LEU A 109 9.37 25.52 -18.72
C LEU A 109 9.08 24.35 -17.79
N ARG A 110 8.56 23.25 -18.34
CA ARG A 110 8.56 21.93 -17.70
C ARG A 110 9.30 20.95 -18.59
N MET A 111 10.23 20.18 -18.01
CA MET A 111 10.92 19.09 -18.70
C MET A 111 10.79 17.80 -17.90
N GLU A 112 10.40 16.71 -18.57
CA GLU A 112 10.18 15.43 -17.92
C GLU A 112 10.80 14.28 -18.71
N LYS A 113 11.37 13.33 -17.97
CA LYS A 113 11.84 12.07 -18.53
C LYS A 113 11.55 10.93 -17.56
N ARG A 114 11.13 9.78 -18.09
CA ARG A 114 10.88 8.59 -17.29
C ARG A 114 12.12 8.19 -16.49
N GLY A 115 11.97 8.02 -15.17
CA GLY A 115 13.06 7.69 -14.25
C GLY A 115 13.84 8.89 -13.71
N PHE A 116 13.47 10.12 -14.11
CA PHE A 116 14.12 11.36 -13.69
C PHE A 116 13.11 12.31 -13.06
N GLN A 117 13.60 13.15 -12.15
CA GLN A 117 12.83 14.22 -11.54
C GLN A 117 12.46 15.26 -12.60
N ALA A 118 11.21 15.70 -12.60
CA ALA A 118 10.74 16.77 -13.47
C ALA A 118 11.40 18.10 -13.06
N VAL A 119 11.84 18.88 -14.05
CA VAL A 119 12.32 20.25 -13.84
C VAL A 119 11.23 21.21 -14.25
N ILE A 120 10.77 22.05 -13.33
CA ILE A 120 9.82 23.14 -13.58
C ILE A 120 10.47 24.45 -13.17
N ARG A 121 10.61 25.41 -14.10
CA ARG A 121 11.18 26.73 -13.80
C ARG A 121 10.71 27.79 -14.80
N SER A 122 10.63 29.04 -14.36
CA SER A 122 10.42 30.17 -15.27
C SER A 122 11.72 30.49 -16.02
N VAL A 123 11.61 30.66 -17.33
CA VAL A 123 12.72 31.00 -18.22
C VAL A 123 12.38 32.31 -18.92
N TYR A 124 13.31 33.26 -18.93
CA TYR A 124 13.14 34.49 -19.68
C TYR A 124 13.65 34.32 -21.12
N VAL A 125 12.77 34.58 -22.09
CA VAL A 125 13.06 34.60 -23.53
C VAL A 125 13.27 36.06 -23.94
N GLY A 126 14.53 36.43 -24.17
CA GLY A 126 14.90 37.82 -24.51
C GLY A 126 15.63 37.95 -25.85
N ARG A 127 16.20 36.87 -26.36
CA ARG A 127 16.99 36.84 -27.59
C ARG A 127 16.20 36.21 -28.73
N ARG A 128 16.51 36.61 -29.96
CA ARG A 128 15.89 36.04 -31.17
C ARG A 128 16.16 34.54 -31.28
N GLU A 129 17.37 34.13 -30.92
CA GLU A 129 17.82 32.74 -30.80
C GLU A 129 18.48 32.58 -29.43
N GLN A 130 18.04 31.58 -28.67
CA GLN A 130 18.54 31.26 -27.34
C GLN A 130 18.67 29.74 -27.20
N SER A 131 19.68 29.27 -26.47
CA SER A 131 19.86 27.84 -26.19
C SER A 131 19.75 27.61 -24.68
N LEU A 132 19.06 26.54 -24.30
CA LEU A 132 18.86 26.15 -22.92
C LEU A 132 19.12 24.65 -22.77
N SER A 133 20.15 24.32 -21.98
CA SER A 133 20.49 22.95 -21.61
C SER A 133 20.08 22.68 -20.17
N VAL A 134 19.42 21.55 -19.92
CA VAL A 134 18.93 21.14 -18.59
C VAL A 134 19.44 19.76 -18.22
N GLU A 135 20.13 19.65 -17.10
CA GLU A 135 20.48 18.36 -16.51
C GLU A 135 19.31 17.87 -15.64
N LEU A 136 18.82 16.66 -15.92
CA LEU A 136 17.78 16.01 -15.15
C LEU A 136 18.42 15.04 -14.16
N SER A 137 18.05 15.16 -12.89
CA SER A 137 18.51 14.23 -11.86
C SER A 137 17.63 12.97 -11.85
N PRO A 138 18.20 11.75 -11.75
CA PRO A 138 17.41 10.52 -11.61
C PRO A 138 16.60 10.56 -10.31
N PHE A 139 15.48 9.84 -10.26
CA PHE A 139 14.78 9.65 -9.00
C PHE A 139 15.69 8.90 -8.01
N PRO A 140 15.74 9.31 -6.73
CA PRO A 140 16.41 8.52 -5.72
C PRO A 140 15.70 7.17 -5.57
N VAL A 141 16.47 6.09 -5.73
CA VAL A 141 16.01 4.70 -5.61
C VAL A 141 16.67 4.01 -4.42
N ALA A 142 15.96 3.04 -3.87
CA ALA A 142 16.45 2.03 -2.93
C ALA A 142 16.34 0.65 -3.58
N THR A 143 17.00 -0.35 -3.00
CA THR A 143 16.80 -1.76 -3.36
C THR A 143 15.86 -2.40 -2.34
N LEU A 144 14.70 -2.90 -2.79
CA LEU A 144 13.78 -3.67 -1.96
C LEU A 144 14.06 -5.17 -2.17
N ALA A 145 14.46 -5.85 -1.10
CA ALA A 145 14.69 -7.30 -1.06
C ALA A 145 13.61 -7.99 -0.21
N CYS A 146 12.74 -8.77 -0.84
CA CYS A 146 11.63 -9.46 -0.20
C CYS A 146 11.88 -10.97 -0.13
N GLU A 147 11.77 -11.53 1.07
CA GLU A 147 11.86 -12.97 1.35
C GLU A 147 10.61 -13.41 2.11
N SER A 148 10.17 -14.66 1.93
CA SER A 148 9.08 -15.21 2.73
C SER A 148 9.22 -16.69 3.04
N VAL A 149 8.46 -17.10 4.06
CA VAL A 149 8.20 -18.50 4.38
C VAL A 149 6.67 -18.69 4.39
N PRO A 150 6.09 -19.48 3.48
CA PRO A 150 6.75 -20.26 2.42
C PRO A 150 7.38 -19.36 1.34
N ILE A 151 8.28 -19.94 0.55
CA ILE A 151 8.81 -19.32 -0.67
C ILE A 151 7.70 -19.20 -1.73
N SER A 152 7.93 -18.44 -2.81
CA SER A 152 6.93 -18.19 -3.87
C SER A 152 5.67 -17.43 -3.40
N ALA A 153 5.78 -16.58 -2.38
CA ALA A 153 4.71 -15.63 -2.08
C ALA A 153 4.71 -14.48 -3.09
N GLU A 154 3.55 -14.13 -3.63
CA GLU A 154 3.34 -12.94 -4.45
C GLU A 154 3.60 -11.69 -3.61
N VAL A 155 4.42 -10.78 -4.14
CA VAL A 155 4.78 -9.50 -3.54
C VAL A 155 4.12 -8.38 -4.35
N SER A 156 3.36 -7.54 -3.67
CA SER A 156 2.85 -6.28 -4.21
C SER A 156 3.25 -5.10 -3.32
N VAL A 157 3.48 -3.95 -3.95
CA VAL A 157 3.81 -2.70 -3.26
C VAL A 157 2.88 -1.61 -3.74
N ASP A 158 2.21 -0.96 -2.80
CA ASP A 158 1.18 0.08 -3.05
C ASP A 158 0.11 -0.39 -4.07
N GLY A 159 -0.31 -1.66 -3.95
CA GLY A 159 -1.31 -2.28 -4.83
C GLY A 159 -0.80 -2.75 -6.19
N ARG A 160 0.50 -2.61 -6.50
CA ARG A 160 1.10 -3.11 -7.74
C ARG A 160 1.92 -4.37 -7.51
N VAL A 161 1.60 -5.46 -8.21
CA VAL A 161 2.36 -6.71 -8.18
C VAL A 161 3.76 -6.51 -8.79
N LEU A 162 4.78 -6.95 -8.07
CA LEU A 162 6.19 -6.88 -8.49
C LEU A 162 6.77 -8.24 -8.89
N GLY A 163 6.23 -9.34 -8.35
CA GLY A 163 6.70 -10.70 -8.62
C GLY A 163 6.47 -11.62 -7.43
N GLU A 164 7.26 -12.68 -7.32
CA GLU A 164 7.21 -13.64 -6.21
C GLU A 164 8.53 -13.66 -5.44
N THR A 165 8.49 -13.99 -4.15
CA THR A 165 9.69 -14.17 -3.32
C THR A 165 10.51 -15.41 -3.70
N PRO A 166 11.85 -15.36 -3.64
CA PRO A 166 12.67 -14.20 -3.27
C PRO A 166 12.72 -13.18 -4.42
N LEU A 167 12.55 -11.91 -4.08
CA LEU A 167 12.50 -10.81 -5.04
C LEU A 167 13.47 -9.71 -4.62
N GLU A 168 14.28 -9.23 -5.55
CA GLU A 168 15.14 -8.05 -5.35
C GLU A 168 14.94 -7.08 -6.51
N VAL A 169 14.44 -5.88 -6.22
CA VAL A 169 14.08 -4.89 -7.24
C VAL A 169 14.45 -3.48 -6.80
N PRO A 170 14.91 -2.61 -7.73
CA PRO A 170 15.02 -1.19 -7.44
C PRO A 170 13.61 -0.59 -7.30
N PHE A 171 13.41 0.21 -6.25
CA PHE A 171 12.14 0.85 -5.96
C PHE A 171 12.33 2.31 -5.56
N ARG A 172 11.27 3.11 -5.69
CA ARG A 172 11.30 4.52 -5.33
C ARG A 172 11.49 4.68 -3.82
N THR A 173 12.12 5.77 -3.41
CA THR A 173 12.26 6.12 -2.00
C THR A 173 10.97 6.67 -1.41
N GLY A 174 10.85 6.64 -0.08
CA GLY A 174 9.67 7.06 0.66
C GLY A 174 8.98 5.90 1.39
N LEU A 175 7.78 6.20 1.89
CA LEU A 175 6.95 5.26 2.63
C LEU A 175 6.11 4.40 1.66
N HIS A 176 6.17 3.09 1.82
CA HIS A 176 5.50 2.11 0.97
C HIS A 176 4.80 1.04 1.78
N GLN A 177 3.64 0.59 1.32
CA GLN A 177 2.97 -0.58 1.88
C GLN A 177 3.33 -1.81 1.05
N VAL A 178 4.03 -2.77 1.67
CA VAL A 178 4.40 -4.04 1.06
C VAL A 178 3.41 -5.10 1.52
N HIS A 179 2.88 -5.88 0.58
CA HIS A 179 1.92 -6.95 0.80
C HIS A 179 2.43 -8.27 0.22
N PHE A 180 2.29 -9.34 1.00
CA PHE A 180 2.68 -10.70 0.65
C PHE A 180 1.45 -11.61 0.67
N ALA A 181 1.28 -12.42 -0.37
CA ALA A 181 0.19 -13.38 -0.49
C ALA A 181 0.70 -14.74 -0.98
N ALA A 182 0.18 -15.82 -0.39
CA ALA A 182 0.43 -17.19 -0.87
C ALA A 182 -0.84 -18.03 -0.71
N GLU A 183 -1.01 -19.02 -1.60
CA GLU A 183 -2.17 -19.91 -1.57
C GLU A 183 -2.22 -20.72 -0.26
N GLY A 184 -3.38 -20.74 0.40
CA GLY A 184 -3.55 -21.44 1.68
C GLY A 184 -2.98 -20.69 2.89
N TYR A 185 -2.37 -19.50 2.70
CA TYR A 185 -1.86 -18.66 3.77
C TYR A 185 -2.72 -17.40 3.96
N ALA A 186 -2.62 -16.82 5.15
CA ALA A 186 -3.15 -15.50 5.45
C ALA A 186 -2.23 -14.43 4.83
N ALA A 187 -2.86 -13.40 4.24
CA ALA A 187 -2.13 -12.25 3.72
C ALA A 187 -1.34 -11.54 4.83
N TRP A 188 -0.19 -11.01 4.48
CA TRP A 188 0.67 -10.27 5.39
C TRP A 188 1.03 -8.93 4.77
N GLN A 189 1.08 -7.87 5.57
CA GLN A 189 1.42 -6.53 5.11
C GLN A 189 2.30 -5.80 6.12
N GLN A 190 3.19 -4.95 5.61
CA GLN A 190 4.04 -4.09 6.42
C GLN A 190 4.28 -2.77 5.69
N GLU A 191 4.27 -1.68 6.46
CA GLU A 191 4.74 -0.38 5.99
C GLU A 191 6.27 -0.30 6.11
N VAL A 192 6.92 0.15 5.05
CA VAL A 192 8.38 0.18 4.90
C VAL A 192 8.79 1.55 4.36
N GLU A 193 9.69 2.21 5.07
CA GLU A 193 10.35 3.42 4.60
C GLU A 193 11.65 3.05 3.87
N LEU A 194 11.80 3.57 2.65
CA LEU A 194 12.94 3.37 1.76
C LEU A 194 13.77 4.65 1.60
N ALA A 195 15.04 4.59 1.98
CA ALA A 195 16.02 5.67 1.86
C ALA A 195 16.90 5.51 0.60
N ALA A 196 17.38 6.63 0.06
CA ALA A 196 18.16 6.63 -1.18
C ALA A 196 19.46 5.81 -1.04
N GLY A 197 19.69 4.89 -1.97
CA GLY A 197 20.88 4.04 -2.02
C GLY A 197 20.92 2.90 -1.01
N GLU A 198 19.90 2.73 -0.15
CA GLU A 198 19.87 1.62 0.79
C GLU A 198 19.40 0.32 0.14
N THR A 199 19.75 -0.82 0.74
CA THR A 199 19.09 -2.10 0.49
C THR A 199 18.24 -2.47 1.68
N LYS A 200 16.92 -2.37 1.53
CA LYS A 200 15.95 -2.72 2.57
C LYS A 200 15.47 -4.15 2.40
N ARG A 201 15.73 -4.98 3.42
CA ARG A 201 15.26 -6.37 3.45
C ARG A 201 13.96 -6.50 4.25
N VAL A 202 12.95 -7.10 3.65
CA VAL A 202 11.65 -7.40 4.26
C VAL A 202 11.47 -8.92 4.27
N ARG A 203 11.18 -9.47 5.45
CA ARG A 203 10.99 -10.91 5.65
C ARG A 203 9.59 -11.18 6.18
N ALA A 204 8.79 -11.94 5.43
CA ALA A 204 7.44 -12.30 5.82
C ALA A 204 7.35 -13.80 6.17
N ALA A 205 7.00 -14.12 7.42
CA ALA A 205 6.61 -15.48 7.80
C ALA A 205 5.09 -15.57 7.75
N LEU A 206 4.54 -16.16 6.68
CA LEU A 206 3.11 -16.28 6.49
C LEU A 206 2.55 -17.41 7.35
N ARG A 207 1.41 -17.17 7.98
CA ARG A 207 0.67 -18.20 8.72
C ARG A 207 -0.32 -18.87 7.79
N SER A 208 -0.44 -20.19 7.89
CA SER A 208 -1.48 -20.90 7.14
C SER A 208 -2.87 -20.42 7.59
N ARG A 209 -3.86 -20.50 6.71
CA ARG A 209 -5.25 -20.16 7.07
C ARG A 209 -5.78 -21.07 8.17
N LEU A 210 -5.38 -22.34 8.16
CA LEU A 210 -5.70 -23.29 9.23
C LEU A 210 -5.11 -22.85 10.57
N GLU A 211 -3.81 -22.50 10.60
CA GLU A 211 -3.18 -22.02 11.83
C GLU A 211 -3.87 -20.74 12.34
N THR A 212 -4.19 -19.82 11.43
CA THR A 212 -4.92 -18.58 11.76
C THR A 212 -6.28 -18.89 12.37
N PHE A 213 -7.03 -19.83 11.77
CA PHE A 213 -8.32 -20.29 12.30
C PHE A 213 -8.18 -20.94 13.69
N LEU A 214 -7.22 -21.85 13.87
CA LEU A 214 -7.01 -22.53 15.14
C LEU A 214 -6.62 -21.55 16.25
N LEU A 215 -5.80 -20.54 15.95
CA LEU A 215 -5.46 -19.49 16.91
C LEU A 215 -6.68 -18.69 17.37
N ASP A 216 -7.55 -18.31 16.42
CA ASP A 216 -8.80 -17.61 16.71
C ASP A 216 -9.70 -18.48 17.62
N ARG A 217 -9.86 -19.78 17.27
CA ARG A 217 -10.67 -20.71 18.06
C ARG A 217 -10.11 -20.96 19.46
N VAL A 218 -8.80 -21.18 19.60
CA VAL A 218 -8.15 -21.38 20.92
C VAL A 218 -8.29 -20.14 21.80
N ALA A 219 -8.27 -18.94 21.22
CA ALA A 219 -8.48 -17.69 21.97
C ALA A 219 -9.95 -17.49 22.36
N ALA A 220 -10.89 -17.78 21.47
CA ALA A 220 -12.32 -17.56 21.69
C ALA A 220 -12.96 -18.62 22.59
N GLU A 221 -12.57 -19.88 22.45
CA GLU A 221 -13.14 -21.03 23.17
C GLU A 221 -12.03 -21.89 23.79
N PRO A 222 -11.24 -21.39 24.77
CA PRO A 222 -10.09 -22.13 25.32
C PRO A 222 -10.44 -23.52 25.88
N TRP A 223 -11.66 -23.71 26.39
CA TRP A 223 -12.17 -24.97 26.95
C TRP A 223 -12.48 -26.03 25.88
N ARG A 224 -12.50 -25.67 24.59
CA ARG A 224 -12.55 -26.62 23.47
C ARG A 224 -11.15 -27.07 23.10
N VAL A 225 -10.60 -27.96 23.93
CA VAL A 225 -9.20 -28.40 23.84
C VAL A 225 -8.87 -29.15 22.54
N GLY A 226 -9.89 -29.65 21.83
CA GLY A 226 -9.89 -29.89 20.37
C GLY A 226 -8.92 -29.04 19.58
N TYR A 227 -9.16 -27.73 19.59
CA TYR A 227 -8.37 -26.78 18.82
C TYR A 227 -6.94 -26.63 19.34
N ALA A 228 -6.71 -26.87 20.63
CA ALA A 228 -5.39 -26.77 21.24
C ALA A 228 -4.48 -27.91 20.78
N TYR A 229 -4.93 -29.16 20.78
CA TYR A 229 -4.08 -30.26 20.28
C TYR A 229 -3.90 -30.19 18.76
N ASP A 230 -4.90 -29.74 17.99
CA ASP A 230 -4.75 -29.51 16.55
C ASP A 230 -3.69 -28.44 16.26
N LEU A 231 -3.73 -27.33 17.01
CA LEU A 231 -2.72 -26.26 16.89
C LEU A 231 -1.33 -26.75 17.32
N ALA A 232 -1.25 -27.54 18.38
CA ALA A 232 0.02 -28.14 18.81
C ALA A 232 0.60 -29.07 17.73
N HIS A 233 -0.23 -29.88 17.07
CA HIS A 233 0.20 -30.69 15.93
C HIS A 233 0.71 -29.84 14.77
N GLN A 234 0.02 -28.74 14.43
CA GLN A 234 0.50 -27.80 13.41
C GLN A 234 1.85 -27.18 13.79
N ASP A 235 2.05 -26.85 15.06
CA ASP A 235 3.32 -26.29 15.56
C ASP A 235 4.45 -27.32 15.53
N LEU A 236 4.20 -28.57 15.91
CA LEU A 236 5.18 -29.66 15.82
C LEU A 236 5.60 -29.95 14.37
N LEU A 237 4.64 -29.96 13.44
CA LEU A 237 4.92 -30.09 12.01
C LEU A 237 5.83 -28.97 11.48
N ALA A 238 5.67 -27.76 12.03
CA ALA A 238 6.48 -26.61 11.68
C ALA A 238 7.78 -26.49 12.50
N GLY A 239 8.10 -27.47 13.35
CA GLY A 239 9.29 -27.46 14.21
C GLY A 239 9.26 -26.42 15.34
N ARG A 240 8.06 -25.98 15.76
CA ARG A 240 7.84 -24.97 16.80
C ARG A 240 7.48 -25.61 18.14
N ASP A 241 8.33 -26.53 18.60
CA ASP A 241 8.11 -27.37 19.79
C ASP A 241 7.75 -26.57 21.05
N ASP A 242 8.44 -25.45 21.30
CA ASP A 242 8.19 -24.61 22.47
C ASP A 242 6.77 -24.04 22.47
N ARG A 243 6.29 -23.62 21.29
CA ARG A 243 4.93 -23.11 21.12
C ARG A 243 3.93 -24.24 21.27
N ALA A 244 4.18 -25.40 20.67
CA ALA A 244 3.33 -26.58 20.80
C ALA A 244 3.14 -26.98 22.26
N LEU A 245 4.23 -27.10 23.02
CA LEU A 245 4.19 -27.41 24.46
C LEU A 245 3.41 -26.36 25.26
N GLY A 246 3.60 -25.07 24.97
CA GLY A 246 2.83 -24.00 25.60
C GLY A 246 1.33 -24.06 25.26
N VAL A 247 0.97 -24.47 24.04
CA VAL A 247 -0.43 -24.69 23.64
C VAL A 247 -1.02 -25.88 24.40
N LEU A 248 -0.30 -27.02 24.47
CA LEU A 248 -0.73 -28.20 25.22
C LEU A 248 -0.90 -27.91 26.72
N GLU A 249 0.00 -27.13 27.31
CA GLU A 249 -0.12 -26.69 28.71
C GLU A 249 -1.41 -25.92 28.96
N ARG A 250 -1.72 -24.95 28.09
CA ARG A 250 -2.98 -24.20 28.17
C ARG A 250 -4.17 -25.11 27.95
N GLY A 251 -4.09 -26.03 27.00
CA GLY A 251 -5.12 -27.04 26.74
C GLY A 251 -5.39 -27.92 27.96
N LEU A 252 -4.35 -28.41 28.63
CA LEU A 252 -4.48 -29.19 29.86
C LEU A 252 -5.23 -28.37 30.91
N ARG A 253 -4.75 -27.18 31.25
CA ARG A 253 -5.45 -26.33 32.24
C ARG A 253 -6.89 -26.01 31.84
N ALA A 254 -7.15 -25.77 30.57
CA ALA A 254 -8.49 -25.48 30.07
C ALA A 254 -9.43 -26.70 30.05
N ALA A 255 -8.89 -27.92 30.03
CA ALA A 255 -9.68 -29.15 30.15
C ALA A 255 -10.36 -29.29 31.54
N ALA A 256 -9.87 -28.56 32.54
CA ALA A 256 -10.48 -28.47 33.87
C ALA A 256 -11.62 -27.45 33.95
N ASP A 257 -11.85 -26.65 32.89
CA ASP A 257 -12.93 -25.66 32.85
C ASP A 257 -14.29 -26.36 32.86
N PRO A 258 -15.26 -25.94 33.70
CA PRO A 258 -16.59 -26.54 33.74
C PRO A 258 -17.37 -26.48 32.41
N ARG A 259 -16.97 -25.59 31.50
CA ARG A 259 -17.55 -25.46 30.14
C ARG A 259 -16.97 -26.46 29.15
N ALA A 260 -15.87 -27.14 29.49
CA ALA A 260 -15.25 -28.12 28.62
C ALA A 260 -16.24 -29.28 28.38
N PRO A 261 -16.44 -29.69 27.11
CA PRO A 261 -17.27 -30.87 26.81
C PRO A 261 -16.77 -32.14 27.51
N THR A 262 -17.69 -33.03 27.85
CA THR A 262 -17.34 -34.31 28.52
C THR A 262 -16.40 -35.14 27.66
N GLY A 263 -15.31 -35.63 28.26
CA GLY A 263 -14.34 -36.52 27.60
C GLY A 263 -13.19 -35.81 26.87
N GLU A 264 -13.24 -34.49 26.71
CA GLU A 264 -12.19 -33.68 26.08
C GLU A 264 -10.84 -33.77 26.82
N ALA A 265 -10.87 -33.82 28.15
CA ALA A 265 -9.67 -34.02 28.97
C ALA A 265 -8.98 -35.36 28.65
N ALA A 266 -9.75 -36.46 28.56
CA ALA A 266 -9.23 -37.77 28.20
C ALA A 266 -8.73 -37.81 26.75
N ARG A 267 -9.44 -37.15 25.84
CA ARG A 267 -9.04 -36.99 24.43
C ARG A 267 -7.69 -36.27 24.31
N LEU A 268 -7.52 -35.13 24.98
CA LEU A 268 -6.27 -34.38 24.97
C LEU A 268 -5.09 -35.23 25.49
N VAL A 269 -5.30 -35.97 26.57
CA VAL A 269 -4.27 -36.86 27.12
C VAL A 269 -3.93 -37.99 26.15
N GLN A 270 -4.92 -38.53 25.44
CA GLN A 270 -4.69 -39.52 24.38
C GLN A 270 -3.86 -38.95 23.22
N GLU A 271 -4.15 -37.73 22.77
CA GLU A 271 -3.36 -37.06 21.71
C GLU A 271 -1.92 -36.78 22.18
N ILE A 272 -1.72 -36.35 23.44
CA ILE A 272 -0.40 -36.21 24.07
C ILE A 272 0.36 -37.55 24.06
N ASN A 273 -0.32 -38.65 24.37
CA ASN A 273 0.27 -39.98 24.32
C ASN A 273 0.66 -40.39 22.88
N TYR A 274 -0.13 -40.03 21.87
CA TYR A 274 0.22 -40.25 20.47
C TYR A 274 1.47 -39.46 20.04
N ILE A 275 1.60 -38.22 20.49
CA ILE A 275 2.82 -37.42 20.31
C ILE A 275 4.01 -38.10 21.00
N TYR A 276 3.84 -38.50 22.27
CA TYR A 276 4.89 -39.16 23.05
C TYR A 276 5.36 -40.48 22.42
N GLN A 277 4.43 -41.31 21.94
CA GLN A 277 4.74 -42.58 21.27
C GLN A 277 5.39 -42.40 19.89
N GLY A 278 5.51 -41.17 19.39
CA GLY A 278 6.07 -40.91 18.06
C GLY A 278 5.20 -41.50 16.94
N GLN A 279 3.88 -41.60 17.14
CA GLN A 279 2.98 -42.10 16.11
C GLN A 279 2.95 -41.19 14.88
N PHE A 280 3.29 -39.91 15.08
CA PHE A 280 3.44 -38.94 14.03
C PHE A 280 4.92 -38.68 13.73
N LYS A 281 5.25 -38.52 12.44
CA LYS A 281 6.61 -38.22 11.99
C LYS A 281 6.88 -36.72 12.09
N PHE A 282 7.41 -36.29 13.24
CA PHE A 282 7.89 -34.92 13.45
C PHE A 282 9.37 -34.94 13.81
N GLY A 283 10.17 -34.09 13.16
CA GLY A 283 11.60 -33.88 13.49
C GLY A 283 12.53 -35.09 13.25
N THR A 284 13.74 -35.00 13.80
CA THR A 284 14.74 -36.08 13.86
C THR A 284 14.58 -36.92 15.14
N PRO A 285 15.11 -38.16 15.21
CA PRO A 285 15.07 -38.98 16.42
C PRO A 285 15.62 -38.29 17.68
N GLU A 286 16.66 -37.48 17.52
CA GLU A 286 17.26 -36.67 18.59
C GLU A 286 16.29 -35.62 19.11
N SER A 287 15.63 -34.88 18.21
CA SER A 287 14.63 -33.88 18.57
C SER A 287 13.41 -34.50 19.25
N LEU A 288 12.99 -35.70 18.81
CA LEU A 288 11.88 -36.43 19.41
C LEU A 288 12.19 -36.81 20.87
N ARG A 289 13.40 -37.31 21.16
CA ARG A 289 13.81 -37.64 22.54
C ARG A 289 13.78 -36.41 23.45
N GLY A 290 14.26 -35.27 22.94
CA GLY A 290 14.20 -34.00 23.65
C GLY A 290 12.76 -33.54 23.92
N LEU A 291 11.89 -33.64 22.92
CA LEU A 291 10.47 -33.31 23.05
C LEU A 291 9.74 -34.21 24.05
N GLN A 292 10.00 -35.52 24.00
CA GLN A 292 9.41 -36.52 24.90
C GLN A 292 9.72 -36.22 26.38
N ALA A 293 11.00 -35.93 26.69
CA ALA A 293 11.40 -35.59 28.06
C ALA A 293 10.65 -34.34 28.57
N ARG A 294 10.58 -33.30 27.73
CA ARG A 294 9.89 -32.05 28.06
C ARG A 294 8.38 -32.23 28.20
N LEU A 295 7.78 -33.12 27.41
CA LEU A 295 6.35 -33.42 27.48
C LEU A 295 5.99 -34.11 28.80
N VAL A 296 6.82 -35.05 29.27
CA VAL A 296 6.66 -35.69 30.58
C VAL A 296 6.73 -34.66 31.70
N GLU A 297 7.79 -33.83 31.71
CA GLU A 297 7.93 -32.76 32.71
C GLU A 297 6.74 -31.80 32.73
N LEU A 298 6.23 -31.44 31.54
CA LEU A 298 5.08 -30.57 31.38
C LEU A 298 3.82 -31.18 31.99
N VAL A 299 3.53 -32.44 31.66
CA VAL A 299 2.36 -33.16 32.15
C VAL A 299 2.43 -33.33 33.67
N GLU A 300 3.56 -33.80 34.20
CA GLU A 300 3.75 -33.96 35.65
C GLU A 300 3.59 -32.64 36.41
N ARG A 301 4.14 -31.56 35.88
CA ARG A 301 4.02 -30.22 36.47
C ARG A 301 2.56 -29.77 36.52
N VAL A 302 1.85 -29.85 35.40
CA VAL A 302 0.44 -29.43 35.31
C VAL A 302 -0.46 -30.31 36.18
N ALA A 303 -0.17 -31.62 36.25
CA ALA A 303 -0.91 -32.55 37.09
C ALA A 303 -0.84 -32.19 38.59
N ARG A 304 0.31 -31.70 39.07
CA ARG A 304 0.47 -31.25 40.47
C ARG A 304 -0.33 -29.99 40.81
N GLU A 305 -0.64 -29.17 39.81
CA GLU A 305 -1.37 -27.91 39.98
C GLU A 305 -2.90 -28.11 39.96
N LEU A 306 -3.38 -29.20 39.35
CA LEU A 306 -4.80 -29.45 39.14
C LEU A 306 -5.42 -30.34 40.23
N PRO A 307 -6.75 -30.24 40.47
CA PRO A 307 -7.44 -31.13 41.41
C PRO A 307 -7.20 -32.61 41.10
N ARG A 308 -7.05 -33.45 42.14
CA ARG A 308 -6.66 -34.88 42.03
C ARG A 308 -7.52 -35.73 41.08
N ASN A 309 -8.73 -35.29 40.73
CA ASN A 309 -9.66 -36.03 39.88
C ASN A 309 -9.79 -35.50 38.44
N THR A 310 -9.08 -34.42 38.07
CA THR A 310 -9.22 -33.79 36.74
C THR A 310 -8.83 -34.74 35.60
N TYR A 311 -7.89 -35.65 35.84
CA TYR A 311 -7.44 -36.65 34.86
C TYR A 311 -7.32 -38.06 35.46
N ALA A 312 -8.15 -38.39 36.45
CA ALA A 312 -8.08 -39.68 37.13
C ALA A 312 -8.10 -40.84 36.11
N GLY A 313 -6.98 -41.58 36.02
CA GLY A 313 -6.80 -42.73 35.12
C GLY A 313 -6.27 -42.40 33.71
N ALA A 314 -5.96 -41.14 33.39
CA ALA A 314 -5.50 -40.75 32.05
C ALA A 314 -4.01 -40.36 31.99
N LEU A 315 -3.45 -39.75 33.05
CA LEU A 315 -2.05 -39.32 33.04
C LEU A 315 -1.10 -40.48 33.36
N LEU A 316 -0.42 -40.95 32.29
CA LEU A 316 0.71 -41.89 32.22
C LEU A 316 0.66 -43.09 33.17
#